data_AF-A0A843I415-F1
#
_entry.id   AF-A0A843I415-F1
#
_cell.length_a   1.000
_cell.length_b   1.000
_cell.length_c   1.000
_cell.angle_alpha   90.00
_cell.angle_beta   90.00
_cell.angle_gamma   90.00
#
_symmetry.space_group_name_H-M   'P 1'
#
loop_
_entity.id
_entity.type
_entity.pdbx_description
1 polymer ?
#
loop_
_entity_poly.entity_id
_entity_poly.type
_entity_poly.pdbx_seq_one_letter_code
_entity_poly.pdbx_strand_id
1 'polypeptide(L)'
;MKEVAARQFPYFLALQVAQEEVFLVKDLGLLGVSKLVEDGYSLGFIDLRKVVYIDRAPQDLEAEAAAKGVKRDVPWGGFEAEYVLTLVEFEGSVRPAVKFIVKHDEAMFNWAHIARSLLDGELEAYLTWLKNRLGVKIEALEIVGV
;
A
#
# COMPACT_ATOMS: atom_id res chain seq x y z
N MET A 1 -12.13 -12.62 -5.54
CA MET A 1 -10.86 -12.13 -4.97
C MET A 1 -10.07 -13.35 -4.53
N LYS A 2 -8.77 -13.42 -4.89
CA LYS A 2 -7.90 -14.54 -4.47
C LYS A 2 -7.36 -14.28 -3.06
N GLU A 3 -7.19 -15.32 -2.25
CA GLU A 3 -6.45 -15.22 -0.99
C GLU A 3 -5.01 -15.69 -1.21
N VAL A 4 -4.04 -14.89 -0.77
CA VAL A 4 -2.61 -15.14 -0.94
C VAL A 4 -1.94 -15.00 0.42
N ALA A 5 -1.38 -16.07 0.97
CA ALA A 5 -0.56 -15.93 2.18
C ALA A 5 0.70 -15.13 1.84
N ALA A 6 1.18 -14.28 2.76
CA ALA A 6 2.34 -13.44 2.48
C ALA A 6 3.57 -14.25 2.02
N ARG A 7 3.80 -15.43 2.60
CA ARG A 7 4.88 -16.35 2.19
C ARG A 7 4.77 -16.86 0.74
N GLN A 8 3.58 -16.83 0.16
CA GLN A 8 3.29 -17.25 -1.22
C GLN A 8 3.32 -16.07 -2.20
N PHE A 9 3.40 -14.84 -1.69
CA PHE A 9 3.31 -13.62 -2.49
C PHE A 9 4.34 -13.55 -3.63
N PRO A 10 5.64 -13.87 -3.42
CA PRO A 10 6.60 -13.93 -4.51
C PRO A 10 6.17 -14.80 -5.70
N TYR A 11 5.62 -15.99 -5.40
CA TYR A 11 5.19 -16.93 -6.42
C TYR A 11 3.91 -16.47 -7.10
N PHE A 12 2.99 -15.90 -6.32
CA PHE A 12 1.75 -15.33 -6.85
C PHE A 12 2.03 -14.27 -7.91
N LEU A 13 2.92 -13.31 -7.61
CA LEU A 13 3.24 -12.23 -8.54
C LEU A 13 4.03 -12.75 -9.76
N ALA A 14 5.04 -13.59 -9.54
CA ALA A 14 5.87 -14.11 -10.63
C ALA A 14 5.12 -15.03 -11.61
N LEU A 15 4.07 -15.71 -11.14
CA LEU A 15 3.23 -16.62 -11.95
C LEU A 15 1.92 -15.97 -12.42
N GLN A 16 1.76 -14.67 -12.22
CA GLN A 16 0.57 -13.96 -12.66
C GLN A 16 0.45 -14.00 -14.19
N VAL A 17 -0.73 -14.41 -14.66
CA VAL A 17 -1.05 -14.52 -16.10
C VAL A 17 -2.08 -13.49 -16.55
N ALA A 18 -2.81 -12.89 -15.61
CA ALA A 18 -3.80 -11.85 -15.89
C ALA A 18 -3.16 -10.47 -15.88
N GLN A 19 -3.69 -9.55 -16.69
CA GLN A 19 -3.21 -8.18 -16.76
C GLN A 19 -3.42 -7.41 -15.46
N GLU A 20 -4.50 -7.70 -14.73
CA GLU A 20 -4.82 -7.10 -13.44
C GLU A 20 -5.42 -8.16 -12.50
N GLU A 21 -4.95 -8.20 -11.25
CA GLU A 21 -5.47 -9.09 -10.21
C GLU A 21 -5.72 -8.35 -8.90
N VAL A 22 -6.85 -8.68 -8.25
CA VAL A 22 -7.19 -8.24 -6.89
C VAL A 22 -7.13 -9.42 -5.94
N PHE A 23 -6.38 -9.25 -4.85
CA PHE A 23 -6.07 -10.32 -3.91
C PHE A 23 -6.02 -9.83 -2.46
N LEU A 24 -6.29 -10.74 -1.52
CA LEU A 24 -6.23 -10.51 -0.09
C LEU A 24 -4.98 -11.17 0.48
N VAL A 25 -4.10 -10.40 1.10
CA VAL A 25 -2.98 -10.91 1.92
C VAL A 25 -3.42 -10.98 3.37
N LYS A 26 -4.15 -12.04 3.67
CA LYS A 26 -4.95 -12.17 4.89
C LYS A 26 -4.11 -12.06 6.18
N ASP A 27 -2.95 -12.69 6.19
CA ASP A 27 -2.03 -12.70 7.34
C ASP A 27 -1.38 -11.34 7.62
N LEU A 28 -1.42 -10.40 6.66
CA LEU A 28 -0.92 -9.03 6.84
C LEU A 28 -2.05 -7.99 6.92
N GLY A 29 -3.31 -8.41 6.76
CA GLY A 29 -4.46 -7.50 6.70
C GLY A 29 -4.34 -6.49 5.56
N LEU A 30 -3.91 -6.93 4.38
CA LEU A 30 -3.78 -6.07 3.19
C LEU A 30 -4.70 -6.54 2.07
N LEU A 31 -5.42 -5.60 1.46
CA LEU A 31 -6.02 -5.80 0.15
C LEU A 31 -5.06 -5.29 -0.90
N GLY A 32 -4.66 -6.14 -1.85
CA GLY A 32 -3.72 -5.80 -2.89
C GLY A 32 -4.34 -5.81 -4.28
N VAL A 33 -3.77 -4.97 -5.15
CA VAL A 33 -4.00 -4.96 -6.59
C VAL A 33 -2.64 -5.05 -7.26
N SER A 34 -2.51 -5.92 -8.25
CA SER A 34 -1.34 -6.01 -9.13
C SER A 34 -1.78 -5.81 -10.56
N LYS A 35 -1.06 -4.95 -11.28
CA LYS A 35 -1.29 -4.71 -12.70
C LYS A 35 0.02 -4.84 -13.46
N LEU A 36 0.04 -5.69 -14.48
CA LEU A 36 1.16 -5.81 -15.39
C LEU A 36 1.25 -4.53 -16.24
N VAL A 37 2.44 -3.93 -16.23
CA VAL A 37 2.80 -2.76 -17.05
C VAL A 37 4.00 -3.12 -17.92
N GLU A 38 4.35 -2.26 -18.88
CA GLU A 38 5.38 -2.55 -19.89
C GLU A 38 6.68 -3.14 -19.30
N ASP A 39 7.16 -2.56 -18.20
CA ASP A 39 8.45 -2.93 -17.59
C ASP A 39 8.34 -3.67 -16.25
N GLY A 40 7.14 -4.13 -15.85
CA GLY A 40 6.98 -4.88 -14.61
C GLY A 40 5.56 -4.83 -14.07
N TYR A 41 5.43 -4.44 -12.80
CA TYR A 41 4.15 -4.40 -12.12
C TYR A 41 3.92 -3.06 -11.43
N SER A 42 2.70 -2.56 -11.55
CA SER A 42 2.15 -1.57 -10.64
C SER A 42 1.42 -2.31 -9.52
N LEU A 43 1.89 -2.13 -8.29
CA LEU A 43 1.33 -2.76 -7.11
C LEU A 43 0.67 -1.70 -6.23
N GLY A 44 -0.49 -2.00 -5.66
CA GLY A 44 -1.15 -1.19 -4.64
C GLY A 44 -1.61 -2.08 -3.50
N PHE A 45 -1.44 -1.61 -2.26
CA PHE A 45 -1.86 -2.31 -1.05
C PHE A 45 -2.61 -1.37 -0.12
N ILE A 46 -3.84 -1.73 0.25
CA ILE A 46 -4.70 -1.00 1.18
C ILE A 46 -4.61 -1.66 2.55
N ASP A 47 -4.41 -0.86 3.60
CA ASP A 47 -4.41 -1.31 4.99
C ASP A 47 -5.84 -1.60 5.46
N LEU A 48 -6.20 -2.88 5.59
CA LEU A 48 -7.52 -3.27 6.07
C LEU A 48 -7.66 -3.14 7.59
N ARG A 49 -6.56 -2.94 8.32
CA ARG A 49 -6.55 -2.85 9.78
C ARG A 49 -6.82 -1.44 10.29
N LYS A 50 -6.78 -0.43 9.41
CA LYS A 50 -6.91 0.97 9.77
C LYS A 50 -7.94 1.69 8.92
N VAL A 51 -8.66 2.61 9.56
CA VAL A 51 -9.52 3.61 8.92
C VAL A 51 -9.00 4.98 9.30
N VAL A 52 -9.02 5.91 8.37
CA VAL A 52 -8.61 7.29 8.61
C VAL A 52 -9.84 8.18 8.53
N TYR A 53 -10.14 8.88 9.61
CA TYR A 53 -11.15 9.93 9.61
C TYR A 53 -10.53 11.23 9.11
N ILE A 54 -11.23 11.92 8.20
CA ILE A 54 -10.87 13.25 7.70
C ILE A 54 -12.12 14.13 7.77
N ASP A 55 -12.04 15.28 8.44
CA ASP A 55 -13.20 16.15 8.64
C ASP A 55 -13.72 16.80 7.35
N ARG A 56 -12.81 17.12 6.42
CA ARG A 56 -13.13 17.69 5.10
C ARG A 56 -12.21 17.07 4.03
N ALA A 57 -12.54 15.87 3.58
CA ALA A 57 -11.80 15.20 2.52
C ALA A 57 -11.86 16.01 1.21
N PRO A 58 -10.73 16.25 0.53
CA PRO A 58 -10.73 16.88 -0.79
C PRO A 58 -11.37 15.95 -1.82
N GLN A 59 -11.82 16.54 -2.94
CA GLN A 59 -12.51 15.80 -4.01
C GLN A 59 -11.64 14.69 -4.63
N ASP A 60 -10.34 14.97 -4.81
CA ASP A 60 -9.36 13.98 -5.27
C ASP A 60 -8.41 13.62 -4.11
N LEU A 61 -8.96 12.89 -3.13
CA LEU A 61 -8.23 12.50 -1.92
C LEU A 61 -6.96 11.72 -2.25
N GLU A 62 -7.02 10.80 -3.20
CA GLU A 62 -5.88 9.95 -3.51
C GLU A 62 -4.71 10.74 -4.10
N ALA A 63 -4.98 11.70 -5.00
CA ALA A 63 -3.92 12.55 -5.55
C ALA A 63 -3.39 13.55 -4.53
N GLU A 64 -4.27 14.19 -3.76
CA GLU A 64 -3.90 15.21 -2.77
C GLU A 64 -3.13 14.60 -1.58
N ALA A 65 -3.47 13.37 -1.22
CA ALA A 65 -2.82 12.63 -0.15
C ALA A 65 -1.55 11.90 -0.59
N ALA A 66 -1.21 11.92 -1.88
CA ALA A 66 -0.02 11.23 -2.39
C ALA A 66 1.28 11.82 -1.82
N ALA A 67 2.06 10.98 -1.15
CA ALA A 67 3.40 11.26 -0.66
C ALA A 67 4.38 10.24 -1.24
N LYS A 68 5.33 10.71 -2.06
CA LYS A 68 6.42 9.89 -2.57
C LYS A 68 7.47 9.71 -1.47
N GLY A 69 8.01 8.50 -1.38
CA GLY A 69 9.10 8.18 -0.48
C GLY A 69 10.04 7.15 -1.10
N VAL A 70 11.21 7.00 -0.47
CA VAL A 70 12.20 5.98 -0.82
C VAL A 70 12.55 5.23 0.45
N LYS A 71 12.45 3.90 0.41
CA LYS A 71 12.89 3.03 1.50
C LYS A 71 14.20 2.37 1.11
N ARG A 72 15.24 2.61 1.90
CA ARG A 72 16.54 1.98 1.74
C ARG A 72 16.61 0.65 2.46
N ASP A 73 17.49 -0.21 1.98
CA ASP A 73 17.85 -1.50 2.55
C ASP A 73 16.67 -2.48 2.62
N VAL A 74 15.75 -2.40 1.64
CA VAL A 74 14.55 -3.24 1.56
C VAL A 74 14.38 -3.73 0.12
N PRO A 75 14.39 -5.05 -0.16
CA PRO A 75 14.36 -6.15 0.80
C PRO A 75 15.72 -6.52 1.42
N TRP A 76 16.84 -6.01 0.93
CA TRP A 76 18.17 -6.25 1.51
C TRP A 76 19.07 -5.01 1.41
N GLY A 77 20.20 -5.03 2.11
CA GLY A 77 21.14 -3.92 2.19
C GLY A 77 21.62 -3.42 0.82
N GLY A 78 21.50 -2.12 0.57
CA GLY A 78 21.88 -1.47 -0.68
C GLY A 78 20.78 -1.41 -1.74
N PHE A 79 19.61 -1.99 -1.51
CA PHE A 79 18.44 -1.82 -2.39
C PHE A 79 17.61 -0.59 -1.97
N GLU A 80 17.11 0.18 -2.93
CA GLU A 80 16.19 1.28 -2.69
C GLU A 80 14.84 1.00 -3.36
N ALA A 81 13.75 1.07 -2.59
CA ALA A 81 12.39 0.91 -3.08
C ALA A 81 11.66 2.27 -3.07
N GLU A 82 11.30 2.76 -4.26
CA GLU A 82 10.40 3.91 -4.38
C GLU A 82 8.96 3.49 -4.07
N TYR A 83 8.25 4.32 -3.32
CA TYR A 83 6.86 4.06 -2.99
C TYR A 83 6.04 5.36 -2.96
N VAL A 84 4.72 5.20 -3.04
CA VAL A 84 3.75 6.27 -2.79
C VAL A 84 2.83 5.86 -1.67
N LEU A 85 2.86 6.59 -0.55
CA LEU A 85 1.81 6.52 0.46
C LEU A 85 0.65 7.42 0.04
N THR A 86 -0.57 6.95 0.20
CA THR A 86 -1.78 7.74 -0.07
C THR A 86 -2.94 7.29 0.81
N LEU A 87 -4.07 7.98 0.71
CA LEU A 87 -5.35 7.59 1.26
C LEU A 87 -6.33 7.29 0.13
N VAL A 88 -7.06 6.18 0.26
CA VAL A 88 -8.07 5.77 -0.74
C VAL A 88 -9.41 5.55 -0.06
N GLU A 89 -10.50 5.85 -0.77
CA GLU A 89 -11.83 5.43 -0.34
C GLU A 89 -12.06 3.98 -0.73
N PHE A 90 -12.40 3.15 0.26
CA PHE A 90 -12.67 1.74 0.08
C PHE A 90 -13.86 1.34 0.98
N GLU A 91 -14.91 0.82 0.34
CA GLU A 91 -16.15 0.39 1.01
C GLU A 91 -16.75 1.46 1.94
N GLY A 92 -16.73 2.73 1.50
CA GLY A 92 -17.28 3.87 2.27
C GLY A 92 -16.40 4.32 3.44
N SER A 93 -15.16 3.82 3.53
CA SER A 93 -14.18 4.21 4.53
C SER A 93 -12.89 4.68 3.88
N VAL A 94 -12.23 5.70 4.43
CA VAL A 94 -10.91 6.12 3.96
C VAL A 94 -9.86 5.26 4.62
N ARG A 95 -8.92 4.73 3.83
CA ARG A 95 -7.90 3.80 4.29
C ARG A 95 -6.51 4.18 3.80
N PRO A 96 -5.46 3.93 4.60
CA PRO A 96 -4.09 4.05 4.14
C PRO A 96 -3.81 3.07 3.01
N ALA A 97 -3.05 3.52 2.02
CA ALA A 97 -2.56 2.67 0.95
C ALA A 97 -1.11 2.99 0.61
N VAL A 98 -0.39 1.98 0.11
CA VAL A 98 0.95 2.13 -0.44
C VAL A 98 1.01 1.54 -1.84
N LYS A 99 1.69 2.24 -2.75
CA LYS A 99 1.88 1.82 -4.14
C LYS A 99 3.35 1.70 -4.48
N PHE A 100 3.66 0.77 -5.38
CA PHE A 100 5.00 0.54 -5.92
C PHE A 100 4.93 0.38 -7.43
N ILE A 101 5.99 0.78 -8.11
CA ILE A 101 6.32 0.30 -9.45
C ILE A 101 7.52 -0.60 -9.29
N VAL A 102 7.39 -1.86 -9.68
CA VAL A 102 8.42 -2.89 -9.46
C VAL A 102 8.79 -3.50 -10.79
N LYS A 103 10.08 -3.80 -10.99
CA LYS A 103 10.54 -4.42 -12.24
C LYS A 103 10.24 -5.92 -12.26
N HIS A 104 10.25 -6.51 -13.44
CA HIS A 104 10.00 -7.95 -13.61
C HIS A 104 10.97 -8.83 -12.81
N ASP A 105 12.25 -8.48 -12.76
CA ASP A 105 13.29 -9.20 -12.01
C ASP A 105 13.16 -9.06 -10.48
N GLU A 106 12.41 -8.06 -10.03
CA GLU A 106 12.10 -7.79 -8.63
C GLU A 106 10.77 -8.43 -8.18
N ALA A 107 10.02 -9.04 -9.09
CA ALA A 107 8.71 -9.65 -8.80
C ALA A 107 8.78 -10.78 -7.75
N MET A 108 9.94 -11.40 -7.60
CA MET A 108 10.19 -12.45 -6.61
C MET A 108 10.34 -11.93 -5.17
N PHE A 109 10.33 -10.62 -4.95
CA PHE A 109 10.38 -10.08 -3.59
C PHE A 109 9.01 -10.11 -2.93
N ASN A 110 9.04 -10.15 -1.60
CA ASN A 110 7.82 -10.15 -0.82
C ASN A 110 7.28 -8.73 -0.63
N TRP A 111 6.78 -8.12 -1.72
CA TRP A 111 6.27 -6.75 -1.70
C TRP A 111 5.11 -6.55 -0.72
N ALA A 112 4.34 -7.59 -0.41
CA ALA A 112 3.31 -7.51 0.62
C ALA A 112 3.90 -7.26 2.02
N HIS A 113 4.99 -7.93 2.39
CA HIS A 113 5.70 -7.65 3.65
C HIS A 113 6.34 -6.26 3.66
N ILE A 114 6.91 -5.83 2.53
CA ILE A 114 7.47 -4.49 2.39
C ILE A 114 6.39 -3.42 2.59
N ALA A 115 5.25 -3.59 1.90
CA ALA A 115 4.07 -2.74 2.05
C ALA A 115 3.62 -2.65 3.51
N ARG A 116 3.52 -3.80 4.19
CA ARG A 116 3.14 -3.84 5.59
C ARG A 116 4.13 -3.09 6.48
N SER A 117 5.42 -3.31 6.28
CA SER A 117 6.48 -2.64 7.03
C SER A 117 6.45 -1.13 6.84
N LEU A 118 6.16 -0.64 5.63
CA LEU A 118 6.04 0.80 5.35
C LEU A 118 4.81 1.40 6.03
N LEU A 119 3.66 0.74 5.90
CA LEU A 119 2.43 1.18 6.57
C LEU A 119 2.54 1.15 8.10
N ASP A 120 3.36 0.26 8.66
CA ASP A 120 3.56 0.20 10.12
C ASP A 120 4.59 1.22 10.62
N GLY A 121 5.64 1.48 9.82
CA GLY A 121 6.73 2.38 10.21
C GLY A 121 6.51 3.86 9.87
N GLU A 122 5.82 4.15 8.76
CA GLU A 122 5.79 5.51 8.19
C GLU A 122 4.42 6.19 8.35
N LEU A 123 3.36 5.45 8.66
CA LEU A 123 1.99 5.95 8.58
C LEU A 123 1.70 7.12 9.53
N GLU A 124 2.19 7.07 10.76
CA GLU A 124 1.94 8.15 11.73
C GLU A 124 2.59 9.47 11.28
N ALA A 125 3.84 9.40 10.82
CA ALA A 125 4.56 10.55 10.28
C ALA A 125 3.88 11.07 9.02
N TYR A 126 3.43 10.18 8.14
CA TYR A 126 2.69 10.50 6.93
C TYR A 126 1.36 11.23 7.26
N LEU A 127 0.54 10.71 8.17
CA LEU A 127 -0.74 11.34 8.53
C LEU A 127 -0.52 12.70 9.19
N THR A 128 0.54 12.85 10.00
CA THR A 128 0.93 14.13 10.59
C THR A 128 1.33 15.13 9.52
N TRP A 129 2.15 14.73 8.55
CA TRP A 129 2.49 15.55 7.40
C TRP A 129 1.24 15.95 6.60
N LEU A 130 0.35 15.00 6.33
CA LEU A 130 -0.85 15.24 5.53
C LEU A 130 -1.81 16.21 6.21
N LYS A 131 -1.99 16.07 7.53
CA LYS A 131 -2.74 17.00 8.37
C LYS A 131 -2.23 18.43 8.22
N ASN A 132 -0.91 18.61 8.28
CA ASN A 132 -0.27 19.92 8.14
C ASN A 132 -0.38 20.47 6.71
N ARG A 133 -0.25 19.60 5.70
CA ARG A 133 -0.35 19.97 4.29
C ARG A 133 -1.76 20.43 3.91
N LEU A 134 -2.79 19.72 4.33
CA LEU A 134 -4.18 19.99 3.95
C LEU A 134 -4.90 20.95 4.90
N GLY A 135 -4.38 21.17 6.12
CA GLY A 135 -5.03 22.01 7.12
C GLY A 135 -6.36 21.42 7.63
N VAL A 136 -6.49 20.09 7.61
CA VAL A 136 -7.68 19.32 8.00
C VAL A 136 -7.40 18.52 9.28
N LYS A 137 -8.46 18.05 9.96
CA LYS A 137 -8.28 17.09 11.04
C LYS A 137 -8.17 15.69 10.46
N ILE A 138 -7.18 14.93 10.93
CA ILE A 138 -6.93 13.56 10.53
C ILE A 138 -6.73 12.71 11.78
N GLU A 139 -7.45 11.60 11.87
CA GLU A 139 -7.34 10.63 12.96
C GLU A 139 -7.30 9.21 12.38
N ALA A 140 -6.37 8.37 12.84
CA ALA A 140 -6.33 6.96 12.48
C ALA A 140 -7.01 6.12 13.56
N LEU A 141 -7.91 5.25 13.14
CA LEU A 141 -8.67 4.33 13.98
C LEU A 141 -8.24 2.91 13.63
N GLU A 142 -7.81 2.15 14.64
CA GLU A 142 -7.56 0.72 14.48
C GLU A 142 -8.86 -0.06 14.51
N ILE A 143 -9.00 -1.00 13.58
CA ILE A 143 -10.13 -1.92 13.56
C ILE A 143 -9.79 -3.09 14.49
N VAL A 144 -10.53 -3.19 15.59
CA VAL A 144 -10.42 -4.30 16.53
C VAL A 144 -11.28 -5.46 16.02
N GLY A 145 -10.65 -6.63 15.78
CA GLY A 145 -11.36 -7.89 15.50
C GLY A 145 -11.36 -8.38 14.05
N VAL A 146 -10.30 -8.13 13.28
CA VAL A 146 -10.08 -8.76 11.96
C VAL A 146 -9.60 -10.21 12.11
#